data_AF-A0A965R515-F1
#
_entry.id   AF-A0A965R515-F1
#
_cell.length_a   1.000
_cell.length_b   1.000
_cell.length_c   1.000
_cell.angle_alpha   90.00
_cell.angle_beta   90.00
_cell.angle_gamma   90.00
#
_symmetry.space_group_name_H-M   'P 1'
#
loop_
_entity.id
_entity.type
_entity.pdbx_description
1 polymer ?
#
loop_
_entity_poly.entity_id
_entity_poly.type
_entity_poly.pdbx_seq_one_letter_code
_entity_poly.pdbx_strand_id
1 'polypeptide(L)'
;MGWSPYAKNDIQALNFIKTTIPDTILILFSKPRALSLYTGKRTSLLAEQSSLSENYNYFKSNPSYFVLVRKELTSPYYNNYVNQYKGSKDSIQLNNFFTLYHLY
;
A
#
# COMPACT_ATOMS: atom_id res chain seq x y z
N MET A 1 -6.53 11.04 15.92
CA MET A 1 -6.77 11.93 14.77
C MET A 1 -7.26 11.09 13.60
N GLY A 2 -8.46 11.39 13.08
CA GLY A 2 -9.15 10.58 12.08
C GLY A 2 -8.58 10.74 10.67
N TRP A 3 -8.57 9.65 9.91
CA TRP A 3 -8.32 9.64 8.47
C TRP A 3 -9.38 10.49 7.76
N SER A 4 -8.94 11.44 6.93
CA SER A 4 -9.84 12.17 6.04
C SER A 4 -9.14 12.36 4.69
N PRO A 5 -9.73 11.89 3.59
CA PRO A 5 -9.17 12.05 2.24
C PRO A 5 -9.08 13.52 1.79
N TYR A 6 -9.56 14.45 2.62
CA TYR A 6 -9.54 15.90 2.41
C TYR A 6 -8.32 16.59 3.06
N ALA A 7 -7.48 15.87 3.79
CA ALA A 7 -6.23 16.44 4.29
C ALA A 7 -5.27 16.70 3.11
N LYS A 8 -4.70 17.91 3.02
CA LYS A 8 -3.82 18.32 1.90
C LYS A 8 -2.71 17.30 1.59
N ASN A 9 -2.13 16.69 2.63
CA ASN A 9 -1.06 15.70 2.49
C ASN A 9 -1.55 14.36 1.90
N ASP A 10 -2.78 13.95 2.23
CA ASP A 10 -3.38 12.73 1.70
C ASP A 10 -3.68 12.91 0.20
N ILE A 11 -4.15 14.08 -0.23
CA ILE A 11 -4.43 14.40 -1.64
C ILE A 11 -3.16 14.32 -2.50
N GLN A 12 -2.03 14.85 -2.02
CA GLN A 12 -0.77 14.81 -2.78
C GLN A 12 -0.32 13.37 -3.04
N ALA A 13 -0.34 12.52 -2.02
CA ALA A 13 0.03 11.11 -2.14
C ALA A 13 -0.94 10.34 -3.06
N LEU A 14 -2.25 10.58 -2.92
CA LEU A 14 -3.27 9.95 -3.77
C LEU A 14 -3.13 10.38 -5.25
N ASN A 15 -2.86 11.66 -5.51
CA ASN A 15 -2.61 12.16 -6.87
C ASN A 15 -1.36 11.52 -7.48
N PHE A 16 -0.26 11.43 -6.72
CA PHE A 16 0.94 10.74 -7.18
C PHE A 16 0.64 9.28 -7.57
N ILE A 17 -0.07 8.56 -6.70
CA ILE A 17 -0.46 7.17 -6.98
C ILE A 17 -1.31 7.08 -8.24
N LYS A 18 -2.29 7.98 -8.38
CA LYS A 18 -3.20 8.04 -9.53
C LYS A 18 -2.46 8.21 -10.86
N THR A 19 -1.44 9.07 -10.89
CA THR A 19 -0.72 9.42 -12.13
C THR A 19 0.44 8.49 -12.45
N THR A 20 1.10 7.94 -11.43
CA THR A 20 2.38 7.23 -11.61
C THR A 20 2.22 5.72 -11.66
N ILE A 21 1.28 5.15 -10.91
CA ILE A 21 1.12 3.69 -10.84
C ILE A 21 0.19 3.22 -11.96
N PRO A 22 0.58 2.25 -12.79
CA PRO A 22 -0.32 1.68 -13.81
C PRO A 22 -1.57 1.04 -13.20
N ASP A 23 -2.71 1.15 -13.88
CA ASP A 23 -4.01 0.62 -13.39
C ASP A 23 -4.03 -0.91 -13.25
N THR A 24 -3.10 -1.60 -13.93
CA THR A 24 -2.97 -3.05 -13.88
C THR A 24 -2.32 -3.54 -12.58
N ILE A 25 -1.56 -2.68 -11.89
CA ILE A 25 -0.78 -3.06 -10.70
C ILE A 25 -1.64 -3.00 -9.44
N LEU A 26 -1.47 -4.03 -8.59
CA LEU A 26 -2.12 -4.13 -7.31
C LEU A 26 -1.42 -3.25 -6.26
N ILE A 27 -2.21 -2.52 -5.46
CA ILE A 27 -1.72 -1.77 -4.31
C ILE A 27 -2.34 -2.34 -3.02
N LEU A 28 -1.49 -2.80 -2.10
CA LEU A 28 -1.90 -3.22 -0.78
C LEU A 28 -1.97 -2.03 0.16
N PHE A 29 -3.13 -1.80 0.76
CA PHE A 29 -3.35 -0.69 1.69
C PHE A 29 -4.38 -1.05 2.76
N SER A 30 -4.29 -0.44 3.94
CA SER A 30 -5.22 -0.69 5.07
C SER A 30 -6.63 -0.14 4.84
N LYS A 31 -6.79 0.82 3.91
CA LYS A 31 -8.09 1.37 3.51
C LYS A 31 -8.31 1.21 1.99
N PRO A 32 -8.48 -0.01 1.47
CA PRO A 32 -8.49 -0.26 0.02
C PRO A 32 -9.65 0.45 -0.68
N ARG A 33 -10.87 0.43 -0.10
CA ARG A 33 -12.05 1.12 -0.66
C ARG A 33 -11.81 2.61 -0.88
N ALA A 34 -11.18 3.26 0.09
CA ALA A 34 -10.84 4.67 -0.01
C ALA A 34 -9.82 4.91 -1.12
N LEU A 35 -8.72 4.15 -1.12
CA LEU A 35 -7.68 4.31 -2.13
C LEU A 35 -8.24 4.11 -3.54
N SER A 36 -9.05 3.07 -3.74
CA SER A 36 -9.71 2.82 -5.03
C SER A 36 -10.65 3.95 -5.45
N LEU A 37 -11.47 4.47 -4.52
CA LEU A 37 -12.38 5.59 -4.80
C LEU A 37 -11.65 6.85 -5.29
N TYR A 38 -10.50 7.19 -4.68
CA TYR A 38 -9.77 8.43 -5.01
C TYR A 38 -8.77 8.27 -6.16
N THR A 39 -8.26 7.07 -6.41
CA THR A 39 -7.19 6.84 -7.39
C THR A 39 -7.60 6.01 -8.60
N GLY A 40 -8.72 5.28 -8.53
CA GLY A 40 -9.15 4.33 -9.55
C GLY A 40 -8.30 3.06 -9.62
N LYS A 41 -7.29 2.90 -8.75
CA LYS A 41 -6.35 1.78 -8.80
C LYS A 41 -6.94 0.48 -8.26
N ARG A 42 -6.38 -0.63 -8.69
CA ARG A 42 -6.64 -1.96 -8.12
C ARG A 42 -6.00 -2.04 -6.74
N THR A 43 -6.82 -2.32 -5.73
CA THR A 43 -6.35 -2.35 -4.34
C THR A 43 -6.78 -3.60 -3.63
N SER A 44 -5.95 -4.08 -2.69
CA SER A 44 -6.33 -5.12 -1.74
C SER A 44 -5.88 -4.73 -0.34
N LEU A 45 -6.44 -5.41 0.66
CA LEU A 45 -5.89 -5.43 2.01
C LEU A 45 -5.04 -6.68 2.20
N LEU A 46 -4.14 -6.65 3.18
CA LEU A 46 -3.52 -7.86 3.68
C LEU A 46 -4.50 -8.57 4.62
N ALA A 47 -4.54 -9.90 4.55
CA ALA A 47 -5.36 -10.69 5.46
C ALA A 47 -4.71 -10.73 6.84
N GLU A 48 -5.18 -9.89 7.78
CA GLU A 48 -4.59 -9.75 9.12
C GLU A 48 -4.67 -11.04 9.96
N GLN A 49 -5.66 -11.90 9.71
CA GLN A 49 -5.80 -13.20 10.37
C GLN A 49 -4.89 -14.28 9.77
N SER A 50 -4.28 -14.02 8.62
CA SER A 50 -3.34 -14.92 7.97
C SER A 50 -1.92 -14.58 8.37
N SER A 51 -1.07 -15.61 8.37
CA SER A 51 0.37 -15.43 8.53
C SER A 51 0.97 -14.61 7.39
N LEU A 52 2.15 -14.06 7.63
CA LEU A 52 2.90 -13.34 6.60
C LEU A 52 3.27 -14.24 5.42
N SER A 53 3.58 -15.51 5.68
CA SER A 53 3.86 -16.52 4.64
C SER A 53 2.64 -16.80 3.77
N GLU A 54 1.44 -16.84 4.34
CA GLU A 54 0.19 -17.02 3.58
C GLU A 54 -0.10 -15.81 2.71
N ASN A 55 0.03 -14.59 3.24
CA ASN A 55 -0.11 -13.38 2.43
C ASN A 55 0.96 -13.33 1.32
N TYR A 56 2.21 -13.67 1.62
CA TYR A 56 3.25 -13.79 0.60
C TYR A 56 2.87 -14.80 -0.49
N ASN A 57 2.44 -15.99 -0.10
CA ASN A 57 2.03 -17.03 -1.05
C ASN A 57 0.81 -16.66 -1.89
N TYR A 58 -0.08 -15.83 -1.35
CA TYR A 58 -1.23 -15.32 -2.08
C TYR A 58 -0.82 -14.25 -3.10
N PHE A 59 0.08 -13.33 -2.72
CA PHE A 59 0.48 -12.22 -3.59
C PHE A 59 1.63 -12.53 -4.53
N LYS A 60 2.44 -13.57 -4.28
CA LYS A 60 3.61 -13.95 -5.12
C LYS A 60 3.25 -14.30 -6.58
N SER A 61 1.97 -14.59 -6.87
CA SER A 61 1.53 -14.79 -8.26
C SER A 61 1.48 -13.48 -9.05
N ASN A 62 1.53 -12.33 -8.38
CA ASN A 62 1.68 -11.03 -9.00
C ASN A 62 3.19 -10.77 -9.16
N PRO A 63 3.69 -10.55 -10.39
CA PRO A 63 5.12 -10.34 -10.64
C PRO A 63 5.66 -9.05 -10.03
N SER A 64 4.77 -8.17 -9.58
CA SER A 64 5.07 -6.86 -9.02
C SER A 64 3.80 -6.29 -8.38
N TYR A 65 3.92 -5.73 -7.18
CA TYR A 65 2.83 -5.01 -6.52
C TYR A 65 3.39 -3.98 -5.54
N PHE A 66 2.54 -3.01 -5.18
CA PHE A 66 2.92 -1.97 -4.23
C PHE A 66 2.29 -2.22 -2.86
N VAL A 67 2.97 -1.78 -1.80
CA VAL A 67 2.40 -1.67 -0.45
C VAL A 67 2.47 -0.21 -0.04
N LEU A 68 1.31 0.40 0.17
CA LEU A 68 1.21 1.76 0.69
C LEU A 68 1.14 1.69 2.22
N VAL A 69 2.07 2.36 2.89
CA VAL A 69 2.11 2.45 4.34
C VAL A 69 1.92 3.90 4.74
N ARG A 70 0.97 4.15 5.65
CA ARG A 70 0.80 5.42 6.34
C ARG A 70 1.26 5.35 7.81
N LYS A 71 2.18 6.21 8.21
CA LYS A 71 2.88 6.22 9.51
C LYS A 71 1.96 6.19 10.75
N GLU A 72 0.77 6.79 10.67
CA GLU A 72 -0.14 6.98 11.82
C GLU A 72 -1.44 6.17 11.76
N LEU A 73 -1.71 5.49 10.64
CA LEU A 73 -2.97 4.78 10.41
C LEU A 73 -2.80 3.31 10.10
N THR A 74 -1.57 2.89 9.77
CA THR A 74 -1.35 1.52 9.35
C THR A 74 -1.05 0.69 10.57
N SER A 75 -1.83 -0.38 10.74
CA SER A 75 -1.52 -1.44 11.68
C SER A 75 -0.04 -1.84 11.50
N PRO A 76 0.71 -2.09 12.59
CA PRO A 76 2.10 -2.55 12.50
C PRO A 76 2.25 -3.77 11.58
N TYR A 77 1.14 -4.48 11.33
CA TYR A 77 1.01 -5.55 10.34
C TYR A 77 1.61 -5.22 8.95
N TYR A 78 1.31 -4.08 8.33
CA TYR A 78 1.82 -3.78 6.98
C TYR A 78 3.31 -3.44 7.01
N ASN A 79 3.77 -2.73 8.04
CA ASN A 79 5.20 -2.48 8.26
C ASN A 79 5.94 -3.81 8.44
N ASN A 80 5.39 -4.72 9.24
CA ASN A 80 5.96 -6.04 9.45
C ASN A 80 5.98 -6.85 8.16
N TYR A 81 4.92 -6.79 7.35
CA TYR A 81 4.86 -7.45 6.05
C TYR A 81 5.97 -6.97 5.11
N VAL A 82 6.13 -5.64 4.97
CA VAL A 82 7.21 -5.07 4.15
C VAL A 82 8.59 -5.43 4.72
N ASN A 83 8.77 -5.40 6.04
CA ASN A 83 10.05 -5.68 6.68
C ASN A 83 10.46 -7.15 6.56
N GLN A 84 9.50 -8.06 6.62
CA GLN A 84 9.73 -9.51 6.53
C GLN A 84 9.56 -10.06 5.10
N TYR A 85 9.27 -9.19 4.13
CA TYR A 85 9.23 -9.57 2.72
C TYR A 85 10.60 -10.10 2.28
N LYS A 86 10.60 -11.30 1.71
CA LYS A 86 11.82 -12.02 1.33
C LYS A 86 12.33 -11.70 -0.08
N GLY A 87 11.49 -11.08 -0.91
CA GLY A 87 11.86 -10.66 -2.26
C GLY A 87 12.56 -9.31 -2.28
N SER A 88 12.90 -8.85 -3.49
CA SER A 88 13.46 -7.53 -3.69
C SER A 88 12.41 -6.45 -3.39
N LYS A 89 12.85 -5.32 -2.82
CA LYS A 89 11.97 -4.20 -2.56
C LYS A 89 12.64 -2.85 -2.73
N ASP A 90 11.90 -1.91 -3.28
CA ASP A 90 12.24 -0.49 -3.31
C ASP A 90 11.23 0.32 -2.48
N SER A 91 11.60 1.54 -2.11
CA SER A 91 10.69 2.43 -1.38
C SER A 91 10.81 3.88 -1.82
N ILE A 92 9.67 4.56 -1.90
CA ILE A 92 9.57 5.99 -2.16
C ILE A 92 8.76 6.62 -1.04
N GLN A 93 9.34 7.59 -0.35
CA GLN A 93 8.60 8.41 0.60
C GLN A 93 7.80 9.47 -0.18
N LEU A 94 6.47 9.35 -0.17
CA LEU A 94 5.58 10.27 -0.90
C LEU A 94 5.42 11.59 -0.15
N ASN A 95 5.40 11.54 1.18
CA ASN A 95 5.40 12.69 2.08
C ASN A 95 5.71 12.25 3.53
N ASN A 96 5.49 13.13 4.51
CA ASN A 96 5.73 12.85 5.93
C ASN A 96 4.86 11.70 6.50
N PHE A 97 3.76 11.36 5.81
CA PHE A 97 2.79 10.37 6.26
C PHE A 97 2.85 9.07 5.48
N PHE A 98 3.15 9.11 4.18
CA PHE A 98 3.06 7.94 3.29
C PHE A 98 4.42 7.51 2.74
N THR A 99 4.66 6.20 2.81
CA THR A 99 5.74 5.51 2.11
C THR A 99 5.12 4.46 1.19
N LEU A 100 5.54 4.45 -0.06
CA LEU A 100 5.15 3.46 -1.05
C LEU A 100 6.30 2.48 -1.24
N TYR A 101 6.05 1.20 -1.00
CA TYR A 101 7.02 0.13 -1.23
C TYR A 101 6.66 -0.62 -2.50
N HIS A 102 7.64 -0.86 -3.36
CA HIS A 102 7.50 -1.70 -4.54
C HIS A 102 8.10 -3.07 -4.23
N LEU A 103 7.31 -4.13 -4.30
CA LEU A 103 7.73 -5.49 -4.04
C LEU A 103 7.77 -6.28 -5.35
N TYR A 104 8.89 -6.99 -5.59
CA TYR A 104 9.14 -7.86 -6.75
C TYR A 104 9.22 -9.33 -6.33
#